data_AF-A0A960PHL8-F1
#
_entry.id   AF-A0A960PHL8-F1
#
_cell.length_a   1.000
_cell.length_b   1.000
_cell.length_c   1.000
_cell.angle_alpha   90.00
_cell.angle_beta   90.00
_cell.angle_gamma   90.00
#
_symmetry.space_group_name_H-M   'P 1'
#
loop_
_entity.id
_entity.type
_entity.pdbx_description
1 polymer ?
#
loop_
_entity_poly.entity_id
_entity_poly.type
_entity_poly.pdbx_seq_one_letter_code
_entity_poly.pdbx_strand_id
1 'polypeptide(L)'
;MPTPHSLTTATHRSFELEVVSGEWPADISGEVLYSSPLNGHGLPFAIFDFGAMVRLSLEPGARGASEGRFAWQSVPIESPGKRLFDRHPEQFASSPTGFTSPFGPPNCANTAPLPWGDRLYATWDAGRPIELDPDTLEFVAEVGHVDSWGGPSLPMGGVLPFLLSSAHPVVDPERHCLWTVKLDPVLEPTFGMAPSVVRYDRNDGTKVQHWPLEGITFPGSVHTLSQTRDWIILCDSGNFKADPDEMFGGERSVTIDEQVPVWLVR
;
A
#
# COMPACT_ATOMS: atom_id res chain seq x y z
N MET A 1 -18.86 -5.85 -9.08
CA MET A 1 -20.01 -4.97 -8.77
C MET A 1 -19.80 -3.66 -9.52
N PRO A 2 -20.74 -3.17 -10.34
CA PRO A 2 -20.59 -1.86 -10.96
C PRO A 2 -20.60 -0.78 -9.88
N THR A 3 -19.50 -0.06 -9.71
CA THR A 3 -19.44 1.12 -8.83
C THR A 3 -20.30 2.22 -9.46
N PRO A 4 -21.22 2.85 -8.70
CA PRO A 4 -21.98 3.98 -9.21
C PRO A 4 -21.06 5.06 -9.79
N HIS A 5 -21.33 5.50 -11.02
CA HIS A 5 -20.50 6.49 -11.70
C HIS A 5 -20.33 7.79 -10.89
N SER A 6 -21.35 8.17 -10.10
CA SER A 6 -21.28 9.32 -9.20
C SER A 6 -20.19 9.21 -8.12
N LEU A 7 -19.76 7.99 -7.78
CA LEU A 7 -18.67 7.74 -6.84
C LEU A 7 -17.29 7.70 -7.52
N THR A 8 -17.25 7.70 -8.85
CA THR A 8 -15.99 7.62 -9.64
C THR A 8 -15.70 8.88 -10.44
N THR A 9 -16.57 9.89 -10.39
CA THR A 9 -16.37 11.19 -11.07
C THR A 9 -15.64 12.23 -10.24
N ALA A 10 -15.44 11.99 -8.94
CA ALA A 10 -14.76 12.93 -8.08
C ALA A 10 -13.29 13.01 -8.48
N THR A 11 -12.82 14.22 -8.80
CA THR A 11 -11.42 14.44 -9.12
C THR A 11 -10.63 14.72 -7.85
N HIS A 12 -9.44 14.15 -7.76
CA HIS A 12 -8.46 14.50 -6.73
C HIS A 12 -8.08 15.97 -6.90
N ARG A 13 -8.39 16.79 -5.89
CA ARG A 13 -8.05 18.21 -5.85
C ARG A 13 -7.94 18.71 -4.41
N SER A 14 -7.08 19.69 -4.21
CA SER A 14 -6.98 20.42 -2.95
C SER A 14 -8.03 21.54 -2.91
N PHE A 15 -8.60 21.78 -1.72
CA PHE A 15 -9.58 22.84 -1.48
C PHE A 15 -9.62 23.18 0.01
N GLU A 16 -10.35 24.24 0.34
CA GLU A 16 -10.58 24.64 1.72
C GLU A 16 -11.96 24.17 2.20
N LEU A 17 -12.03 23.77 3.46
CA LEU A 17 -13.25 23.39 4.16
C LEU A 17 -13.63 24.45 5.18
N GLU A 18 -14.92 24.58 5.43
CA GLU A 18 -15.49 25.43 6.49
C GLU A 18 -16.44 24.64 7.38
N VAL A 19 -16.56 25.05 8.63
CA VAL A 19 -17.56 24.51 9.55
C VAL A 19 -18.93 25.06 9.14
N VAL A 20 -19.81 24.18 8.66
CA VAL A 20 -21.17 24.55 8.24
C VAL A 20 -22.21 24.50 9.37
N SER A 21 -21.88 23.83 10.48
CA SER A 21 -22.75 23.69 11.66
C SER A 21 -21.93 23.31 12.89
N GLY A 22 -22.29 23.87 14.05
CA GLY A 22 -21.57 23.68 15.31
C GLY A 22 -20.29 24.52 15.41
N GLU A 23 -19.40 24.11 16.31
CA GLU A 23 -18.09 24.73 16.55
C GLU A 23 -16.99 23.68 16.46
N TRP A 24 -15.86 24.01 15.83
CA TRP A 24 -14.70 23.13 15.83
C TRP A 24 -14.02 23.15 17.21
N PRO A 25 -13.73 22.00 17.82
CA PRO A 25 -13.07 21.97 19.12
C PRO A 25 -11.69 22.63 19.07
N ALA A 26 -11.44 23.56 19.98
CA ALA A 26 -10.18 24.32 20.03
C ALA A 26 -8.98 23.48 20.51
N ASP A 27 -9.21 22.28 21.03
CA ASP A 27 -8.22 21.34 21.54
C ASP A 27 -7.90 20.21 20.55
N ILE A 28 -8.46 20.23 19.35
CA ILE A 28 -8.13 19.29 18.27
C ILE A 28 -7.17 19.98 17.29
N SER A 29 -6.01 19.35 17.09
CA SER A 29 -4.96 19.79 16.18
C SER A 29 -4.31 18.61 15.44
N GLY A 30 -3.39 18.93 14.52
CA GLY A 30 -2.66 17.94 13.74
C GLY A 30 -3.32 17.65 12.39
N GLU A 31 -3.16 16.41 11.92
CA GLU A 31 -3.49 16.01 10.54
C GLU A 31 -4.24 14.67 10.55
N VAL A 32 -5.23 14.53 9.68
CA VAL A 32 -5.82 13.22 9.34
C VAL A 32 -5.38 12.84 7.94
N LEU A 33 -4.84 11.64 7.81
CA LEU A 33 -4.33 11.11 6.56
C LEU A 33 -5.23 10.01 6.03
N TYR A 34 -5.46 10.02 4.72
CA TYR A 34 -6.13 8.96 3.99
C TYR A 34 -5.29 8.59 2.77
N SER A 35 -5.35 7.33 2.38
CA SER A 35 -4.81 6.88 1.10
C SER A 35 -5.98 6.57 0.16
N SER A 36 -5.80 6.86 -1.13
CA SER A 36 -6.80 6.57 -2.15
C SER A 36 -6.12 6.22 -3.46
N PRO A 37 -6.66 5.29 -4.26
CA PRO A 37 -6.36 5.25 -5.69
C PRO A 37 -6.85 6.53 -6.39
N LEU A 38 -6.17 6.96 -7.45
CA LEU A 38 -6.52 8.13 -8.26
C LEU A 38 -7.79 7.93 -9.09
N ASN A 39 -8.11 6.68 -9.44
CA ASN A 39 -9.30 6.26 -10.19
C ASN A 39 -9.50 6.98 -11.54
N GLY A 40 -8.42 7.51 -12.12
CA GLY A 40 -8.47 8.34 -13.33
C GLY A 40 -8.13 7.59 -14.62
N HIS A 41 -7.56 6.39 -14.52
CA HIS A 41 -6.93 5.72 -15.65
C HIS A 41 -7.74 4.55 -16.25
N GLY A 42 -8.98 4.35 -15.81
CA GLY A 42 -9.90 3.39 -16.43
C GLY A 42 -9.52 1.92 -16.24
N LEU A 43 -8.83 1.57 -15.15
CA LEU A 43 -8.54 0.18 -14.80
C LEU A 43 -9.83 -0.61 -14.50
N PRO A 44 -9.85 -1.93 -14.74
CA PRO A 44 -10.99 -2.79 -14.39
C PRO A 44 -11.38 -2.70 -12.93
N PHE A 45 -10.40 -2.58 -12.04
CA PHE A 45 -10.59 -2.35 -10.62
C PHE A 45 -9.81 -1.10 -10.18
N ALA A 46 -10.56 -0.09 -9.76
CA ALA A 46 -10.09 1.19 -9.22
C ALA A 46 -8.98 1.06 -8.16
N ILE A 47 -9.06 0.03 -7.31
CA ILE A 47 -8.10 -0.24 -6.23
C ILE A 47 -6.68 -0.57 -6.69
N PHE A 48 -6.45 -0.78 -7.99
CA PHE A 48 -5.12 -0.99 -8.55
C PHE A 48 -4.54 0.24 -9.26
N ASP A 49 -5.26 1.37 -9.24
CA ASP A 49 -4.74 2.62 -9.80
C ASP A 49 -3.66 3.23 -8.90
N PHE A 50 -2.85 4.13 -9.44
CA PHE A 50 -1.83 4.85 -8.69
C PHE A 50 -2.42 5.60 -7.49
N GLY A 51 -1.66 5.67 -6.40
CA GLY A 51 -2.09 6.25 -5.15
C GLY A 51 -2.01 7.77 -5.11
N ALA A 52 -2.84 8.33 -4.24
CA ALA A 52 -2.78 9.70 -3.75
C ALA A 52 -2.81 9.68 -2.23
N MET A 53 -2.02 10.57 -1.63
CA MET A 53 -2.11 10.89 -0.21
C MET A 53 -3.08 12.05 -0.03
N VAL A 54 -4.04 11.86 0.85
CA VAL A 54 -5.04 12.87 1.20
C VAL A 54 -4.81 13.30 2.64
N ARG A 55 -4.79 14.60 2.88
CA ARG A 55 -4.54 15.21 4.18
C ARG A 55 -5.63 16.23 4.50
N LEU A 56 -6.21 16.10 5.70
CA LEU A 56 -7.05 17.11 6.33
C LEU A 56 -6.26 17.72 7.49
N SER A 57 -5.94 19.01 7.39
CA SER A 57 -5.42 19.78 8.51
C SER A 57 -6.53 20.07 9.50
N LEU A 58 -6.29 19.76 10.77
CA LEU A 58 -7.23 19.97 11.88
C LEU A 58 -7.06 21.32 12.57
N GLU A 59 -6.07 22.12 12.12
CA GLU A 59 -5.89 23.49 12.55
C GLU A 59 -6.37 24.47 11.45
N PRO A 60 -7.29 25.41 11.78
CA PRO A 60 -7.72 26.44 10.83
C PRO A 60 -6.55 27.36 10.44
N GLY A 61 -6.47 27.74 9.17
CA GLY A 61 -5.39 28.59 8.63
C GLY A 61 -4.05 27.88 8.45
N ALA A 62 -3.93 26.62 8.85
CA ALA A 62 -2.72 25.84 8.64
C ALA A 62 -2.61 25.32 7.20
N ARG A 63 -1.39 24.87 6.83
CA ARG A 63 -1.06 24.31 5.51
C ARG A 63 -1.46 25.21 4.32
N GLY A 64 -1.46 26.53 4.53
CA GLY A 64 -1.76 27.53 3.50
C GLY A 64 -3.24 27.82 3.30
N ALA A 65 -4.14 27.30 4.16
CA ALA A 65 -5.54 27.68 4.16
C ALA A 65 -5.74 29.11 4.68
N SER A 66 -6.82 29.75 4.24
CA SER A 66 -7.27 31.05 4.74
C SER A 66 -7.64 30.99 6.24
N GLU A 67 -7.60 32.14 6.93
CA GLU A 67 -7.98 32.23 8.35
C GLU A 67 -9.40 31.66 8.57
N GLY A 68 -9.54 30.78 9.56
CA GLY A 68 -10.81 30.10 9.88
C GLY A 68 -11.22 28.98 8.89
N ARG A 69 -10.37 28.63 7.91
CA ARG A 69 -10.60 27.54 6.95
C ARG A 69 -9.64 26.39 7.19
N PHE A 70 -10.06 25.18 6.83
CA PHE A 70 -9.25 23.96 6.98
C PHE A 70 -8.73 23.50 5.62
N ALA A 71 -7.44 23.15 5.54
CA ALA A 71 -6.86 22.63 4.32
C ALA A 71 -7.27 21.18 4.09
N TRP A 72 -7.90 20.90 2.94
CA TRP A 72 -7.98 19.58 2.34
C TRP A 72 -6.98 19.50 1.20
N GLN A 73 -6.01 18.60 1.30
CA GLN A 73 -5.01 18.37 0.27
C GLN A 73 -5.15 16.95 -0.26
N SER A 74 -5.15 16.81 -1.59
CA SER A 74 -5.19 15.51 -2.25
C SER A 74 -4.09 15.48 -3.29
N VAL A 75 -3.00 14.78 -2.97
CA VAL A 75 -1.74 14.84 -3.71
C VAL A 75 -1.43 13.48 -4.32
N PRO A 76 -1.35 13.36 -5.66
CA PRO A 76 -0.84 12.14 -6.31
C PRO A 76 0.54 11.77 -5.77
N ILE A 77 0.77 10.49 -5.52
CA ILE A 77 2.08 10.03 -5.07
C ILE A 77 2.98 9.84 -6.28
N GLU A 78 3.93 10.76 -6.43
CA GLU A 78 4.87 10.83 -7.54
C GLU A 78 6.03 9.83 -7.40
N SER A 79 5.70 8.54 -7.28
CA SER A 79 6.69 7.44 -7.24
C SER A 79 7.45 7.32 -8.59
N PRO A 80 8.62 6.68 -8.63
CA PRO A 80 9.35 6.46 -9.89
C PRO A 80 8.51 5.77 -10.96
N GLY A 81 7.69 4.78 -10.58
CA GLY A 81 6.77 4.09 -11.49
C GLY A 81 5.67 5.01 -12.02
N LYS A 82 5.07 5.85 -11.17
CA LYS A 82 4.07 6.85 -11.57
C LYS A 82 4.65 7.90 -12.51
N ARG A 83 5.83 8.45 -12.18
CA ARG A 83 6.53 9.42 -13.04
C ARG A 83 6.93 8.83 -14.40
N LEU A 84 7.18 7.53 -14.46
CA LEU A 84 7.45 6.83 -15.71
C LEU A 84 6.17 6.67 -16.54
N PHE A 85 5.07 6.28 -15.89
CA PHE A 85 3.75 6.23 -16.50
C PHE A 85 3.32 7.59 -17.07
N ASP A 86 3.48 8.68 -16.32
CA ASP A 86 3.06 10.01 -16.79
C ASP A 86 3.83 10.49 -18.02
N ARG A 87 5.11 10.09 -18.14
CA ARG A 87 5.95 10.46 -19.29
C ARG A 87 5.76 9.54 -20.49
N HIS A 88 5.46 8.27 -20.23
CA HIS A 88 5.39 7.21 -21.25
C HIS A 88 4.17 6.31 -21.05
N PRO A 89 2.94 6.87 -21.02
CA PRO A 89 1.74 6.09 -20.74
C PRO A 89 1.50 5.00 -21.81
N GLU A 90 2.01 5.20 -23.03
CA GLU A 90 1.94 4.22 -24.12
C GLU A 90 2.70 2.92 -23.86
N GLN A 91 3.63 2.91 -22.89
CA GLN A 91 4.38 1.73 -22.49
C GLN A 91 3.65 0.88 -21.43
N PHE A 92 2.51 1.36 -20.93
CA PHE A 92 1.73 0.70 -19.88
C PHE A 92 0.42 0.18 -20.43
N ALA A 93 0.09 -1.07 -20.10
CA ALA A 93 -1.17 -1.69 -20.44
C ALA A 93 -1.95 -2.04 -19.17
N SER A 94 -3.25 -1.71 -19.17
CA SER A 94 -4.18 -2.10 -18.12
C SER A 94 -4.30 -3.63 -18.03
N SER A 95 -4.37 -4.14 -16.80
CA SER A 95 -4.53 -5.55 -16.48
C SER A 95 -5.49 -5.71 -15.28
N PRO A 96 -5.98 -6.92 -14.99
CA PRO A 96 -6.83 -7.17 -13.81
C PRO A 96 -6.17 -6.78 -12.48
N THR A 97 -4.84 -6.72 -12.40
CA THR A 97 -4.07 -6.42 -11.18
C THR A 97 -3.30 -5.10 -11.26
N GLY A 98 -3.76 -4.16 -12.10
CA GLY A 98 -3.15 -2.84 -12.27
C GLY A 98 -2.49 -2.68 -13.62
N PHE A 99 -1.26 -2.18 -13.67
CA PHE A 99 -0.55 -1.94 -14.93
C PHE A 99 0.56 -2.96 -15.18
N THR A 100 0.74 -3.32 -16.45
CA THR A 100 1.91 -4.05 -16.94
C THR A 100 2.74 -3.14 -17.84
N SER A 101 4.06 -3.31 -17.85
CA SER A 101 4.96 -2.54 -18.71
C SER A 101 6.26 -3.30 -18.97
N PRO A 102 7.05 -2.95 -20.00
CA PRO A 102 8.41 -3.47 -20.20
C PRO A 102 9.37 -3.20 -19.03
N PHE A 103 9.04 -2.24 -18.16
CA PHE A 103 9.84 -1.90 -16.99
C PHE A 103 9.47 -2.72 -15.75
N GLY A 104 8.41 -3.53 -15.81
CA GLY A 104 7.78 -4.19 -14.67
C GLY A 104 6.48 -3.49 -14.22
N PRO A 105 5.63 -4.14 -13.40
CA PRO A 105 4.46 -3.50 -12.80
C PRO A 105 4.90 -2.38 -11.84
N PRO A 106 4.30 -1.18 -11.89
CA PRO A 106 4.65 -0.11 -10.99
C PRO A 106 4.06 -0.33 -9.58
N ASN A 107 4.78 0.10 -8.55
CA ASN A 107 4.27 0.21 -7.19
C ASN A 107 3.25 1.37 -7.09
N CYS A 108 1.98 1.04 -6.92
CA CYS A 108 0.88 2.02 -6.87
C CYS A 108 0.74 2.73 -5.52
N ALA A 109 1.23 2.15 -4.41
CA ALA A 109 1.24 2.77 -3.07
C ALA A 109 -0.06 3.49 -2.67
N ASN A 110 -1.20 2.81 -2.76
CA ASN A 110 -2.52 3.44 -2.68
C ASN A 110 -3.41 2.93 -1.53
N THR A 111 -2.96 1.99 -0.70
CA THR A 111 -3.83 1.30 0.26
C THR A 111 -3.96 2.03 1.59
N ALA A 112 -2.86 2.29 2.30
CA ALA A 112 -2.93 2.90 3.63
C ALA A 112 -1.80 3.90 3.88
N PRO A 113 -2.11 5.02 4.58
CA PRO A 113 -1.09 5.85 5.21
C PRO A 113 -0.60 5.18 6.51
N LEU A 114 0.68 5.33 6.81
CA LEU A 114 1.28 4.85 8.05
C LEU A 114 2.21 5.93 8.62
N PRO A 115 1.70 6.85 9.46
CA PRO A 115 2.54 7.77 10.20
C PRO A 115 3.28 7.04 11.33
N TRP A 116 4.57 7.33 11.51
CA TRP A 116 5.39 6.79 12.60
C TRP A 116 6.51 7.75 13.01
N GLY A 117 6.42 8.27 14.22
CA GLY A 117 7.32 9.35 14.66
C GLY A 117 7.24 10.52 13.67
N ASP A 118 8.41 10.98 13.21
CA ASP A 118 8.51 12.09 12.25
C ASP A 118 8.47 11.62 10.77
N ARG A 119 7.90 10.44 10.49
CA ARG A 119 7.90 9.82 9.16
C ARG A 119 6.49 9.45 8.73
N LEU A 120 6.28 9.44 7.42
CA LEU A 120 5.04 8.99 6.80
C LEU A 120 5.36 7.93 5.74
N TYR A 121 4.61 6.83 5.74
CA TYR A 121 4.65 5.86 4.66
C TYR A 121 3.30 5.74 3.96
N ALA A 122 3.35 5.33 2.69
CA ALA A 122 2.21 4.82 1.93
C ALA A 122 2.48 3.37 1.55
N THR A 123 1.45 2.53 1.63
CA THR A 123 1.56 1.09 1.47
C THR A 123 0.66 0.55 0.36
N TRP A 124 0.98 -0.65 -0.12
CA TRP A 124 0.19 -1.39 -1.09
C TRP A 124 0.56 -2.87 -1.03
N ASP A 125 -0.40 -3.76 -1.30
CA ASP A 125 -0.18 -5.21 -1.27
C ASP A 125 0.81 -5.72 -2.32
N ALA A 126 1.00 -4.97 -3.40
CA ALA A 126 1.85 -5.34 -4.54
C ALA A 126 3.07 -4.40 -4.71
N GLY A 127 3.59 -3.89 -3.60
CA GLY A 127 4.86 -3.18 -3.58
C GLY A 127 5.45 -3.12 -2.18
N ARG A 128 6.65 -2.54 -2.09
CA ARG A 128 7.24 -2.20 -0.79
C ARG A 128 6.58 -0.92 -0.26
N PRO A 129 6.46 -0.73 1.07
CA PRO A 129 6.11 0.58 1.60
C PRO A 129 7.03 1.65 1.04
N ILE A 130 6.48 2.83 0.78
CA ILE A 130 7.25 4.00 0.36
C ILE A 130 7.17 5.08 1.42
N GLU A 131 8.25 5.81 1.61
CA GLU A 131 8.29 6.97 2.49
C GLU A 131 7.89 8.23 1.72
N LEU A 132 7.06 9.03 2.36
CA LEU A 132 6.70 10.38 1.95
C LEU A 132 7.22 11.37 2.98
N ASP A 133 7.59 12.56 2.52
CA ASP A 133 7.84 13.69 3.42
C ASP A 133 6.50 14.07 4.11
N PRO A 134 6.42 14.09 5.44
CA PRO A 134 5.16 14.32 6.14
C PRO A 134 4.62 15.76 5.97
N ASP A 135 5.46 16.72 5.60
CA ASP A 135 5.08 18.11 5.41
C ASP A 135 4.63 18.40 3.98
N THR A 136 5.38 17.92 2.99
CA THR A 136 5.13 18.19 1.57
C THR A 136 4.35 17.09 0.87
N LEU A 137 4.30 15.87 1.44
CA LEU A 137 3.78 14.64 0.84
C LEU A 137 4.57 14.17 -0.39
N GLU A 138 5.77 14.72 -0.62
CA GLU A 138 6.63 14.31 -1.72
C GLU A 138 7.23 12.92 -1.48
N PHE A 139 7.37 12.14 -2.54
CA PHE A 139 8.05 10.85 -2.51
C PHE A 139 9.52 11.01 -2.07
N VAL A 140 9.93 10.24 -1.04
CA VAL A 140 11.31 10.19 -0.55
C VAL A 140 12.03 8.96 -1.11
N ALA A 141 11.54 7.76 -0.76
CA ALA A 141 12.18 6.50 -1.15
C ALA A 141 11.24 5.30 -0.96
N GLU A 142 11.57 4.17 -1.59
CA GLU A 142 11.00 2.88 -1.18
C GLU A 142 11.73 2.34 0.06
N VAL A 143 11.02 1.63 0.94
CA VAL A 143 11.59 1.01 2.13
C VAL A 143 12.48 -0.17 1.74
N GLY A 144 13.77 -0.11 2.11
CA GLY A 144 14.75 -1.15 1.78
C GLY A 144 15.45 -0.96 0.43
N HIS A 145 16.41 -1.82 0.12
CA HIS A 145 16.75 -2.18 -1.26
C HIS A 145 16.09 -3.52 -1.60
N VAL A 146 15.74 -3.79 -2.86
CA VAL A 146 15.09 -5.07 -3.25
C VAL A 146 15.90 -6.30 -2.80
N ASP A 147 17.23 -6.23 -2.87
CA ASP A 147 18.10 -7.33 -2.40
C ASP A 147 17.97 -7.59 -0.89
N SER A 148 17.75 -6.54 -0.08
CA SER A 148 17.53 -6.73 1.36
C SER A 148 16.17 -7.37 1.68
N TRP A 149 15.23 -7.33 0.74
CA TRP A 149 13.97 -8.06 0.80
C TRP A 149 14.09 -9.50 0.26
N GLY A 150 15.29 -9.96 -0.11
CA GLY A 150 15.48 -11.27 -0.73
C GLY A 150 15.12 -11.33 -2.21
N GLY A 151 15.05 -10.20 -2.90
CA GLY A 151 14.70 -10.12 -4.33
C GLY A 151 13.21 -9.83 -4.58
N PRO A 152 12.79 -9.76 -5.86
CA PRO A 152 11.37 -9.62 -6.21
C PRO A 152 10.60 -10.91 -5.88
N SER A 153 9.30 -10.78 -5.58
CA SER A 153 8.42 -11.94 -5.36
C SER A 153 8.19 -12.75 -6.63
N LEU A 154 8.15 -12.08 -7.79
CA LEU A 154 8.10 -12.70 -9.10
C LEU A 154 9.05 -11.98 -10.06
N PRO A 155 9.85 -12.71 -10.87
CA PRO A 155 10.71 -12.12 -11.87
C PRO A 155 9.88 -11.64 -13.06
N MET A 156 9.37 -10.40 -12.99
CA MET A 156 8.58 -9.76 -14.04
C MET A 156 9.41 -8.96 -15.06
N GLY A 157 10.75 -9.05 -14.95
CA GLY A 157 11.69 -8.29 -15.78
C GLY A 157 11.69 -6.79 -15.48
N GLY A 158 12.56 -6.06 -16.16
CA GLY A 158 12.62 -4.59 -16.07
C GLY A 158 13.32 -4.05 -14.81
N VAL A 159 13.07 -2.77 -14.51
CA VAL A 159 13.73 -2.00 -13.44
C VAL A 159 12.80 -1.69 -12.26
N LEU A 160 11.50 -1.96 -12.39
CA LEU A 160 10.50 -1.83 -11.34
C LEU A 160 10.28 -3.23 -10.70
N PRO A 161 10.83 -3.48 -9.51
CA PRO A 161 10.70 -4.79 -8.88
C PRO A 161 9.28 -5.02 -8.37
N PHE A 162 8.73 -6.21 -8.64
CA PHE A 162 7.43 -6.61 -8.13
C PHE A 162 7.58 -7.39 -6.82
N LEU A 163 6.97 -6.89 -5.74
CA LEU A 163 6.94 -7.57 -4.44
C LEU A 163 5.51 -7.63 -3.93
N LEU A 164 5.15 -8.78 -3.37
CA LEU A 164 3.93 -8.93 -2.61
C LEU A 164 4.25 -8.70 -1.13
N SER A 165 3.54 -7.79 -0.48
CA SER A 165 3.75 -7.46 0.93
C SER A 165 2.43 -7.13 1.62
N SER A 166 2.45 -6.98 2.95
CA SER A 166 1.25 -6.50 3.65
C SER A 166 1.04 -5.00 3.41
N ALA A 167 -0.18 -4.64 3.03
CA ALA A 167 -0.64 -3.25 3.01
C ALA A 167 -0.76 -2.64 4.40
N HIS A 168 -0.79 -3.44 5.46
CA HIS A 168 -0.92 -2.98 6.84
C HIS A 168 0.26 -3.45 7.70
N PRO A 169 1.47 -2.89 7.49
CA PRO A 169 2.57 -3.08 8.42
C PRO A 169 2.16 -2.66 9.83
N VAL A 170 2.74 -3.33 10.82
CA VAL A 170 2.54 -2.98 12.22
C VAL A 170 3.79 -2.32 12.74
N VAL A 171 3.59 -1.26 13.50
CA VAL A 171 4.71 -0.58 14.12
C VAL A 171 4.87 -0.95 15.58
N ASP A 172 6.11 -1.19 15.97
CA ASP A 172 6.53 -1.63 17.28
C ASP A 172 7.33 -0.52 17.97
N PRO A 173 6.70 0.20 18.93
CA PRO A 173 7.35 1.34 19.58
C PRO A 173 8.41 0.91 20.57
N GLU A 174 8.29 -0.28 21.14
CA GLU A 174 9.27 -0.80 22.09
C GLU A 174 10.55 -1.25 21.36
N ARG A 175 10.40 -1.79 20.15
CA ARG A 175 11.53 -2.23 19.31
C ARG A 175 11.96 -1.22 18.24
N HIS A 176 11.28 -0.08 18.19
CA HIS A 176 11.49 1.00 17.24
C HIS A 176 11.51 0.54 15.76
N CYS A 177 10.66 -0.40 15.40
CA CYS A 177 10.65 -0.96 14.05
C CYS A 177 9.26 -1.14 13.47
N LEU A 178 9.21 -1.29 12.14
CA LEU A 178 8.05 -1.70 11.39
C LEU A 178 8.21 -3.19 11.03
N TRP A 179 7.18 -3.96 11.36
CA TRP A 179 7.03 -5.35 10.94
C TRP A 179 6.09 -5.40 9.75
N THR A 180 6.49 -6.14 8.73
CA THR A 180 5.64 -6.49 7.59
C THR A 180 5.99 -7.90 7.12
N VAL A 181 5.34 -8.34 6.06
CA VAL A 181 5.64 -9.62 5.41
C VAL A 181 6.01 -9.39 3.96
N LYS A 182 6.83 -10.28 3.43
CA LYS A 182 6.96 -10.51 1.99
C LYS A 182 6.31 -11.84 1.66
N LEU A 183 5.66 -11.93 0.52
CA LEU A 183 5.06 -13.17 0.03
C LEU A 183 5.73 -13.60 -1.28
N ASP A 184 6.06 -14.87 -1.38
CA ASP A 184 6.59 -15.50 -2.60
C ASP A 184 5.59 -16.55 -3.10
N PRO A 185 5.13 -16.46 -4.36
CA PRO A 185 4.25 -17.47 -4.92
C PRO A 185 4.92 -18.84 -4.99
N VAL A 186 4.20 -19.87 -4.56
CA VAL A 186 4.58 -21.28 -4.62
C VAL A 186 3.56 -21.99 -5.50
N LEU A 187 4.03 -22.72 -6.52
CA LEU A 187 3.18 -23.32 -7.55
C LEU A 187 2.83 -24.79 -7.30
N GLU A 188 3.53 -25.49 -6.41
CA GLU A 188 3.37 -26.93 -6.19
C GLU A 188 3.16 -27.29 -4.71
N PRO A 189 2.26 -28.24 -4.36
CA PRO A 189 1.30 -28.94 -5.22
C PRO A 189 0.02 -28.15 -5.51
N THR A 190 -0.20 -27.01 -4.84
CA THR A 190 -1.28 -26.04 -5.09
C THR A 190 -0.70 -24.64 -5.03
N PHE A 191 -1.30 -23.68 -5.76
CA PHE A 191 -0.91 -22.28 -5.66
C PHE A 191 -1.04 -21.79 -4.21
N GLY A 192 -0.01 -21.13 -3.70
CA GLY A 192 -0.03 -20.46 -2.40
C GLY A 192 1.07 -19.43 -2.30
N MET A 193 1.16 -18.80 -1.13
CA MET A 193 2.12 -17.74 -0.83
C MET A 193 2.97 -18.16 0.36
N ALA A 194 4.27 -18.34 0.15
CA ALA A 194 5.25 -18.55 1.21
C ALA A 194 5.63 -17.20 1.84
N PRO A 195 5.48 -17.03 3.16
CA PRO A 195 5.78 -15.77 3.82
C PRO A 195 7.24 -15.68 4.27
N SER A 196 7.77 -14.47 4.23
CA SER A 196 8.94 -14.04 5.00
C SER A 196 8.54 -12.91 5.93
N VAL A 197 9.02 -12.93 7.17
CA VAL A 197 8.92 -11.77 8.06
C VAL A 197 9.95 -10.74 7.62
N VAL A 198 9.53 -9.48 7.59
CA VAL A 198 10.39 -8.35 7.27
C VAL A 198 10.37 -7.35 8.43
N ARG A 199 11.56 -7.00 8.93
CA ARG A 199 11.76 -5.91 9.89
C ARG A 199 12.43 -4.74 9.22
N TYR A 200 11.90 -3.56 9.47
CA TYR A 200 12.51 -2.31 9.04
C TYR A 200 12.67 -1.37 10.23
N ASP A 201 13.90 -0.90 10.44
CA ASP A 201 14.23 0.19 11.34
C ASP A 201 15.13 1.16 10.58
N ARG A 202 14.74 2.42 10.52
CA ARG A 202 15.50 3.43 9.79
C ARG A 202 16.79 3.84 10.48
N ASN A 203 16.80 3.73 11.81
CA ASN A 203 17.99 4.03 12.59
C ASN A 203 19.09 3.01 12.31
N ASP A 204 18.70 1.79 11.93
CA ASP A 204 19.61 0.72 11.47
C ASP A 204 20.07 0.91 10.00
N GLY A 205 19.59 1.97 9.32
CA GLY A 205 19.98 2.35 7.97
C GLY A 205 18.86 2.21 6.95
N THR A 206 19.20 1.87 5.71
CA THR A 206 18.26 1.77 4.58
C THR A 206 17.91 0.33 4.22
N LYS A 207 18.49 -0.67 4.90
CA LYS A 207 18.25 -2.08 4.63
C LYS A 207 17.15 -2.61 5.53
N VAL A 208 16.37 -3.55 5.02
CA VAL A 208 15.47 -4.35 5.87
C VAL A 208 16.18 -5.63 6.30
N GLN A 209 15.71 -6.23 7.39
CA GLN A 209 16.00 -7.60 7.74
C GLN A 209 14.84 -8.48 7.24
N HIS A 210 15.16 -9.67 6.76
CA HIS A 210 14.22 -10.54 6.06
C HIS A 210 14.50 -11.99 6.46
N TRP A 211 13.46 -12.69 6.92
CA TRP A 211 13.53 -14.09 7.35
C TRP A 211 12.41 -14.90 6.69
N PRO A 212 12.74 -15.77 5.70
CA PRO A 212 11.80 -16.75 5.17
C PRO A 212 11.28 -17.68 6.27
N LEU A 213 9.98 -17.97 6.26
CA LEU A 213 9.38 -18.92 7.17
C LEU A 213 9.18 -20.27 6.47
N GLU A 214 9.85 -21.30 6.99
CA GLU A 214 9.78 -22.64 6.43
C GLU A 214 8.48 -23.36 6.83
N GLY A 215 7.92 -24.13 5.89
CA GLY A 215 6.76 -24.99 6.16
C GLY A 215 5.42 -24.25 6.30
N ILE A 216 5.38 -22.94 6.02
CA ILE A 216 4.18 -22.12 6.05
C ILE A 216 3.80 -21.72 4.62
N THR A 217 2.54 -21.92 4.26
CA THR A 217 1.94 -21.40 3.03
C THR A 217 0.55 -20.86 3.29
N PHE A 218 0.22 -19.77 2.60
CA PHE A 218 -1.09 -19.13 2.61
C PHE A 218 -1.79 -19.38 1.27
N PRO A 219 -3.00 -19.97 1.23
CA PRO A 219 -3.78 -20.08 0.00
C PRO A 219 -4.16 -18.73 -0.63
N GLY A 220 -4.27 -17.68 0.19
CA GLY A 220 -4.55 -16.32 -0.23
C GLY A 220 -3.35 -15.39 -0.05
N SER A 221 -3.57 -14.28 0.64
CA SER A 221 -2.56 -13.26 0.93
C SER A 221 -2.54 -12.93 2.43
N VAL A 222 -1.48 -12.28 2.89
CA VAL A 222 -1.42 -11.67 4.22
C VAL A 222 -1.59 -10.16 4.06
N HIS A 223 -2.84 -9.72 3.93
CA HIS A 223 -3.17 -8.30 3.75
C HIS A 223 -2.79 -7.47 4.98
N THR A 224 -2.99 -8.05 6.17
CA THR A 224 -2.71 -7.45 7.48
C THR A 224 -1.94 -8.42 8.36
N LEU A 225 -1.08 -7.89 9.22
CA LEU A 225 -0.48 -8.63 10.33
C LEU A 225 -0.79 -7.93 11.65
N SER A 226 -0.56 -8.63 12.76
CA SER A 226 -0.61 -8.06 14.10
C SER A 226 0.62 -8.48 14.90
N GLN A 227 0.76 -7.96 16.11
CA GLN A 227 1.83 -8.36 17.01
C GLN A 227 1.38 -8.33 18.46
N THR A 228 2.10 -9.09 19.26
CA THR A 228 2.15 -8.94 20.71
C THR A 228 3.59 -8.66 21.10
N ARG A 229 3.86 -8.54 22.40
CA ARG A 229 5.22 -8.48 22.90
C ARG A 229 6.07 -9.69 22.48
N ASP A 230 5.47 -10.87 22.29
CA ASP A 230 6.23 -12.12 22.12
C ASP A 230 6.01 -12.80 20.76
N TRP A 231 5.10 -12.26 19.93
CA TRP A 231 4.66 -12.92 18.70
C TRP A 231 4.33 -11.91 17.59
N ILE A 232 4.69 -12.25 16.36
CA ILE A 232 4.11 -11.69 15.14
C ILE A 232 2.98 -12.62 14.70
N ILE A 233 1.81 -12.05 14.43
CA ILE A 233 0.59 -12.79 14.07
C ILE A 233 0.31 -12.58 12.60
N LEU A 234 0.38 -13.65 11.82
CA LEU A 234 0.11 -13.67 10.39
C LEU A 234 -1.23 -14.35 10.13
N CYS A 235 -2.12 -13.71 9.39
CA CYS A 235 -3.45 -14.25 9.05
C CYS A 235 -3.63 -14.23 7.54
N ASP A 236 -4.14 -15.34 6.98
CA ASP A 236 -4.64 -15.31 5.61
C ASP A 236 -5.86 -14.38 5.54
N SER A 237 -5.94 -13.57 4.50
CA SER A 237 -7.07 -12.70 4.25
C SER A 237 -8.34 -13.48 3.90
N GLY A 238 -8.21 -14.70 3.37
CA GLY A 238 -9.31 -15.60 2.98
C GLY A 238 -10.16 -15.12 1.81
N ASN A 239 -10.06 -13.84 1.44
CA ASN A 239 -10.87 -13.18 0.42
C ASN A 239 -10.04 -12.70 -0.80
N PHE A 240 -8.71 -12.56 -0.65
CA PHE A 240 -7.77 -12.27 -1.74
C PHE A 240 -7.00 -13.52 -2.13
N LYS A 241 -7.72 -14.52 -2.64
CA LYS A 241 -7.10 -15.68 -3.29
C LYS A 241 -6.69 -15.30 -4.69
N ALA A 242 -5.44 -15.55 -5.03
CA ALA A 242 -4.99 -15.45 -6.39
C ALA A 242 -5.69 -16.54 -7.19
N ASP A 243 -6.37 -16.12 -8.25
CA ASP A 243 -6.98 -17.01 -9.20
C ASP A 243 -6.15 -16.95 -10.48
N PRO A 244 -5.33 -17.97 -10.79
CA PRO A 244 -4.51 -17.95 -11.99
C PRO A 244 -5.34 -17.69 -13.25
N ASP A 245 -6.55 -18.26 -13.35
CA ASP A 245 -7.40 -18.05 -14.51
C ASP A 245 -7.82 -16.58 -14.61
N GLU A 246 -8.31 -15.96 -13.53
CA GLU A 246 -8.66 -14.52 -13.51
C GLU A 246 -7.45 -13.63 -13.80
N MET A 247 -6.28 -13.95 -13.22
CA MET A 247 -5.04 -13.19 -13.42
C MET A 247 -4.57 -13.20 -14.88
N PHE A 248 -4.85 -14.28 -15.61
CA PHE A 248 -4.55 -14.40 -17.05
C PHE A 248 -5.76 -14.06 -17.95
N GLY A 249 -6.82 -13.46 -17.39
CA GLY A 249 -7.96 -12.91 -18.14
C GLY A 249 -9.15 -13.86 -18.33
N GLY A 250 -9.16 -15.00 -17.64
CA GLY A 250 -10.27 -15.94 -17.53
C GLY A 250 -11.32 -15.55 -16.47
N GLU A 251 -12.30 -16.42 -16.26
CA GLU A 251 -13.33 -16.24 -15.24
C GLU A 251 -12.81 -16.63 -13.84
N ARG A 252 -13.26 -15.92 -12.81
CA ARG A 252 -12.94 -16.26 -11.42
C ARG A 252 -13.60 -17.57 -11.00
N SER A 253 -12.79 -18.53 -10.62
CA SER A 253 -13.11 -19.89 -10.18
C SER A 253 -12.98 -20.08 -8.66
N VAL A 254 -12.25 -19.21 -7.94
CA VAL A 254 -12.08 -19.30 -6.47
C VAL A 254 -12.76 -18.18 -5.70
N THR A 255 -13.39 -18.54 -4.58
CA THR A 255 -14.12 -17.63 -3.68
C THR A 255 -13.53 -17.64 -2.26
N ILE A 256 -14.22 -16.99 -1.33
CA ILE A 256 -13.80 -16.80 0.06
C ILE A 256 -13.71 -18.15 0.78
N ASP A 257 -12.65 -18.38 1.55
CA ASP A 257 -12.51 -19.56 2.40
C ASP A 257 -13.37 -19.46 3.67
N GLU A 258 -14.01 -20.56 4.06
CA GLU A 258 -14.72 -20.66 5.35
C GLU A 258 -13.75 -20.71 6.55
N GLN A 259 -12.51 -21.13 6.30
CA GLN A 259 -11.46 -21.26 7.31
C GLN A 259 -10.14 -20.79 6.73
N VAL A 260 -9.44 -19.96 7.51
CA VAL A 260 -8.16 -19.38 7.14
C VAL A 260 -7.09 -19.71 8.17
N PRO A 261 -5.84 -20.01 7.75
CA PRO A 261 -4.76 -20.24 8.70
C PRO A 261 -4.34 -18.95 9.39
N VAL A 262 -4.03 -19.07 10.68
CA VAL A 262 -3.38 -18.04 11.49
C VAL A 262 -2.11 -18.63 12.09
N TRP A 263 -0.99 -17.94 11.91
CA TRP A 263 0.31 -18.35 12.41
C TRP A 263 0.84 -17.36 13.45
N LEU A 264 1.40 -17.91 14.52
CA LEU A 264 2.11 -17.17 15.55
C LEU A 264 3.61 -17.42 15.35
N VAL A 265 4.35 -16.37 15.01
CA VAL A 265 5.79 -16.41 14.72
C VAL A 265 6.55 -15.73 15.85
N ARG A 266 7.64 -16.32 16.33
CA ARG A 266 8.45 -15.83 17.43
C ARG A 266 9.91 -15.68 17.04
#